data_AF-A0A426WAK3-F1
#
_entry.id   AF-A0A426WAK3-F1
#
_cell.length_a   1.000
_cell.length_b   1.000
_cell.length_c   1.000
_cell.angle_alpha   90.00
_cell.angle_beta   90.00
_cell.angle_gamma   90.00
#
_symmetry.space_group_name_H-M   'P 1'
#
loop_
_entity.id
_entity.type
_entity.pdbx_description
1 polymer ?
#
loop_
_entity_poly.entity_id
_entity_poly.type
_entity_poly.pdbx_seq_one_letter_code
_entity_poly.pdbx_strand_id
1 'polypeptide(L)'
;MHWQEEIDETAYIVPDDVMDLAYQMKCRTLPVDHAWPLAAAIHQALPWFAEEPLAGLHLIYGADSGNGWERPSDAADTLYLSRRTRLVLRLPKHRLPDAEALTGRTLDVADNPLEIGKGTPRLLSMTTTLYSRFVVDEMEGDEDQFISAAVEGLRALNLRFKKVLSGRRFAFSTPEGEISTRSLMVAGLPLDDAVKLQEKGLGPLRNRGFGLFVPQKSV
;
A
#
# COMPACT_ATOMS: atom_id res chain seq x y z
N MET A 1 11.22 -46.03 -16.85
CA MET A 1 9.90 -45.47 -16.50
C MET A 1 9.90 -44.02 -16.94
N HIS A 2 9.10 -43.69 -17.95
CA HIS A 2 8.86 -42.32 -18.36
C HIS A 2 7.84 -41.73 -17.38
N TRP A 3 8.30 -40.89 -16.46
CA TRP A 3 7.42 -40.01 -15.69
C TRP A 3 7.25 -38.73 -16.52
N GLN A 4 6.10 -38.59 -17.18
CA GLN A 4 5.59 -37.28 -17.55
C GLN A 4 4.81 -36.80 -16.34
N GLU A 5 5.37 -35.83 -15.62
CA GLU A 5 4.56 -35.02 -14.72
C GLU A 5 3.53 -34.30 -15.58
N GLU A 6 2.25 -34.49 -15.26
CA GLU A 6 1.16 -33.70 -15.82
C GLU A 6 1.43 -32.23 -15.47
N ILE A 7 1.91 -31.47 -16.44
CA ILE A 7 1.91 -30.01 -16.38
C ILE A 7 0.45 -29.60 -16.59
N ASP A 8 -0.33 -29.68 -15.52
CA ASP A 8 -1.65 -29.05 -15.45
C ASP A 8 -1.62 -27.95 -14.39
N GLU A 9 -0.68 -27.01 -14.56
CA GLU A 9 -0.80 -25.69 -13.98
C GLU A 9 -1.32 -24.77 -15.08
N THR A 10 -2.64 -24.56 -15.13
CA THR A 10 -3.18 -23.35 -15.75
C THR A 10 -2.48 -22.16 -15.11
N ALA A 11 -1.48 -21.60 -15.79
CA ALA A 11 -0.70 -20.49 -15.27
C ALA A 11 -1.65 -19.34 -14.97
N TYR A 12 -1.83 -19.01 -13.69
CA TYR A 12 -2.69 -17.91 -13.28
C TYR A 12 -2.17 -16.60 -13.90
N ILE A 13 -3.04 -15.89 -14.61
CA ILE A 13 -2.73 -14.60 -15.23
C ILE A 13 -3.31 -13.51 -14.34
N VAL A 14 -2.47 -12.58 -13.89
CA VAL A 14 -2.94 -11.43 -13.11
C VAL A 14 -3.82 -10.53 -14.00
N PRO A 15 -5.08 -10.27 -13.63
CA PRO A 15 -5.93 -9.34 -14.35
C PRO A 15 -5.34 -7.92 -14.30
N ASP A 16 -5.65 -7.14 -15.32
CA ASP A 16 -5.21 -5.74 -15.39
C ASP A 16 -6.29 -4.75 -14.93
N ASP A 17 -7.35 -5.23 -14.26
CA ASP A 17 -8.47 -4.42 -13.77
C ASP A 17 -8.02 -3.30 -12.82
N VAL A 18 -7.09 -3.62 -11.93
CA VAL A 18 -6.43 -2.69 -11.01
C VAL A 18 -4.92 -2.85 -11.13
N MET A 19 -4.21 -1.73 -11.17
CA MET A 19 -2.77 -1.70 -11.40
C MET A 19 -2.09 -0.75 -10.44
N ASP A 20 -0.80 -0.96 -10.22
CA ASP A 20 0.07 0.00 -9.53
C ASP A 20 0.73 0.91 -10.57
N LEU A 21 0.47 2.21 -10.48
CA LEU A 21 1.12 3.24 -11.28
C LEU A 21 2.29 3.83 -10.50
N ALA A 22 3.50 3.43 -10.87
CA ALA A 22 4.74 3.84 -10.19
C ALA A 22 5.38 5.05 -10.90
N TYR A 23 5.33 6.21 -10.25
CA TYR A 23 5.94 7.44 -10.73
C TYR A 23 7.40 7.55 -10.31
N GLN A 24 8.24 7.98 -11.24
CA GLN A 24 9.49 8.62 -10.86
C GLN A 24 9.19 9.82 -9.98
N MET A 25 10.03 10.08 -8.98
CA MET A 25 9.88 11.23 -8.12
C MET A 25 11.25 11.82 -7.77
N LYS A 26 11.27 13.13 -7.52
CA LYS A 26 12.40 13.82 -6.94
C LYS A 26 11.91 14.61 -5.74
N CYS A 27 12.35 14.15 -4.57
CA CYS A 27 12.07 14.74 -3.28
C CYS A 27 13.25 14.39 -2.36
N ARG A 28 13.72 15.35 -1.58
CA ARG A 28 14.89 15.15 -0.70
C ARG A 28 14.47 14.51 0.62
N THR A 29 13.37 15.00 1.18
CA THR A 29 12.92 14.72 2.53
C THR A 29 11.41 14.74 2.60
N LEU A 30 10.84 13.94 3.50
CA LEU A 30 9.45 14.01 3.94
C LEU A 30 9.42 13.84 5.47
N PRO A 31 8.39 14.32 6.18
CA PRO A 31 8.18 13.86 7.55
C PRO A 31 7.90 12.35 7.58
N VAL A 32 8.24 11.68 8.67
CA VAL A 32 7.88 10.26 8.86
C VAL A 32 6.37 10.07 8.79
N ASP A 33 5.63 10.96 9.46
CA ASP A 33 4.18 11.08 9.34
C ASP A 33 3.80 12.05 8.20
N HIS A 34 3.86 11.57 6.97
CA HIS A 34 3.44 12.31 5.78
C HIS A 34 2.10 11.83 5.21
N ALA A 35 1.40 10.92 5.89
CA ALA A 35 0.23 10.24 5.31
C ALA A 35 -0.87 11.23 4.90
N TRP A 36 -1.26 12.11 5.82
CA TRP A 36 -2.27 13.12 5.55
C TRP A 36 -1.86 14.20 4.55
N PRO A 37 -0.70 14.89 4.70
CA PRO A 37 -0.29 15.91 3.74
C PRO A 37 -0.04 15.34 2.34
N LEU A 38 0.50 14.12 2.21
CA LEU A 38 0.68 13.48 0.91
C LEU A 38 -0.68 13.17 0.25
N ALA A 39 -1.61 12.59 1.01
CA ALA A 39 -2.95 12.29 0.50
C ALA A 39 -3.68 13.57 0.07
N ALA A 40 -3.59 14.64 0.87
CA ALA A 40 -4.20 15.92 0.55
C ALA A 40 -3.65 16.52 -0.76
N ALA A 41 -2.32 16.50 -0.95
CA ALA A 41 -1.69 16.98 -2.18
C ALA A 41 -2.11 16.15 -3.41
N ILE A 42 -2.25 14.83 -3.24
CA ILE A 42 -2.76 13.94 -4.30
C ILE A 42 -4.24 14.23 -4.60
N HIS A 43 -5.09 14.38 -3.59
CA HIS A 43 -6.51 14.68 -3.77
C HIS A 43 -6.71 16.05 -4.42
N GLN A 44 -5.88 17.04 -4.10
CA GLN A 44 -5.91 18.34 -4.78
C GLN A 44 -5.53 18.22 -6.26
N ALA A 45 -4.52 17.41 -6.58
CA ALA A 45 -4.07 17.22 -7.94
C ALA A 45 -4.99 16.32 -8.78
N LEU A 46 -5.62 15.34 -8.14
CA LEU A 46 -6.52 14.33 -8.71
C LEU A 46 -7.79 14.20 -7.82
N PRO A 47 -8.76 15.13 -7.94
CA PRO A 47 -9.96 15.10 -7.07
C PRO A 47 -10.74 13.78 -7.10
N TRP A 48 -10.80 13.14 -8.27
CA TRP A 48 -11.46 11.83 -8.46
C TRP A 48 -10.84 10.71 -7.59
N PHE A 49 -9.57 10.85 -7.18
CA PHE A 49 -8.86 9.82 -6.43
C PHE A 49 -9.46 9.61 -5.04
N ALA A 50 -10.07 10.65 -4.46
CA ALA A 50 -10.73 10.54 -3.16
C ALA A 50 -12.01 9.71 -3.23
N GLU A 51 -12.68 9.72 -4.39
CA GLU A 51 -14.00 9.10 -4.62
C GLU A 51 -13.91 7.72 -5.26
N GLU A 52 -12.79 7.39 -5.90
CA GLU A 52 -12.55 6.12 -6.56
C GLU A 52 -12.33 4.99 -5.52
N PRO A 53 -13.26 4.03 -5.36
CA PRO A 53 -13.16 3.04 -4.30
C PRO A 53 -11.92 2.17 -4.41
N LEU A 54 -11.44 1.87 -5.61
CA LEU A 54 -10.25 1.04 -5.82
C LEU A 54 -8.95 1.85 -5.90
N ALA A 55 -9.00 3.14 -5.57
CA ALA A 55 -7.82 3.98 -5.45
C ALA A 55 -7.09 3.74 -4.11
N GLY A 56 -5.77 3.62 -4.19
CA GLY A 56 -4.89 3.38 -3.06
C GLY A 56 -3.62 4.20 -3.17
N LEU A 57 -3.25 4.93 -2.13
CA LEU A 57 -1.99 5.67 -2.07
C LEU A 57 -0.95 4.85 -1.31
N HIS A 58 0.10 4.35 -1.96
CA HIS A 58 1.19 3.75 -1.19
C HIS A 58 2.04 4.86 -0.54
N LEU A 59 2.08 4.86 0.79
CA LEU A 59 2.95 5.75 1.55
C LEU A 59 4.42 5.52 1.20
N ILE A 60 5.20 6.59 1.28
CA ILE A 60 6.57 6.63 0.77
C ILE A 60 7.52 6.26 1.91
N TYR A 61 7.92 4.99 1.93
CA TYR A 61 8.93 4.51 2.86
C TYR A 61 10.13 3.89 2.14
N GLY A 62 11.34 4.21 2.62
CA GLY A 62 12.58 3.57 2.18
C GLY A 62 12.75 2.16 2.75
N ALA A 63 13.98 1.65 2.82
CA ALA A 63 14.27 0.44 3.63
C ALA A 63 13.97 0.70 5.12
N ASP A 64 13.64 -0.33 5.90
CA ASP A 64 13.49 -0.20 7.36
C ASP A 64 14.84 0.03 8.03
N SER A 65 15.86 -0.69 7.56
CA SER A 65 17.25 -0.51 7.93
C SER A 65 18.16 -1.06 6.82
N GLY A 66 19.44 -0.68 6.83
CA GLY A 66 20.44 -1.18 5.90
C GLY A 66 21.75 -0.41 5.98
N ASN A 67 22.88 -1.11 5.88
CA ASN A 67 24.23 -0.52 5.91
C ASN A 67 24.48 0.40 7.14
N GLY A 68 23.98 0.02 8.32
CA GLY A 68 24.12 0.82 9.55
C GLY A 68 23.19 2.03 9.65
N TRP A 69 22.29 2.23 8.67
CA TRP A 69 21.21 3.21 8.76
C TRP A 69 19.91 2.54 9.22
N GLU A 70 19.22 3.16 10.17
CA GLU A 70 17.89 2.77 10.63
C GLU A 70 16.92 3.90 10.29
N ARG A 71 15.71 3.54 9.83
CA ARG A 71 14.70 4.55 9.52
C ARG A 71 14.27 5.25 10.82
N PRO A 72 14.22 6.59 10.83
CA PRO A 72 13.60 7.31 11.92
C PRO A 72 12.15 6.85 12.14
N SER A 73 11.75 6.74 13.41
CA SER A 73 10.45 6.23 13.82
C SER A 73 9.56 7.28 14.48
N ASP A 74 10.13 8.40 14.94
CA ASP A 74 9.34 9.50 15.50
C ASP A 74 8.60 10.23 14.37
N ALA A 75 7.33 10.58 14.59
CA ALA A 75 6.52 11.29 13.62
C ALA A 75 7.13 12.63 13.21
N ALA A 76 7.81 13.31 14.14
CA ALA A 76 8.48 14.60 13.89
C ALA A 76 9.81 14.46 13.13
N ASP A 77 10.33 13.24 13.00
CA ASP A 77 11.59 13.02 12.31
C ASP A 77 11.47 13.19 10.79
N THR A 78 12.63 13.40 10.17
CA THR A 78 12.76 13.57 8.74
C THR A 78 13.19 12.28 8.05
N LEU A 79 12.39 11.80 7.12
CA LEU A 79 12.70 10.70 6.22
C LEU A 79 13.48 11.21 4.99
N TYR A 80 14.72 10.75 4.83
CA TYR A 80 15.52 11.03 3.64
C TYR A 80 15.22 10.02 2.53
N LEU A 81 15.00 10.52 1.32
CA LEU A 81 14.56 9.69 0.19
C LEU A 81 15.68 9.48 -0.83
N SER A 82 15.78 8.23 -1.30
CA SER A 82 16.69 7.88 -2.39
C SER A 82 16.08 8.24 -3.76
N ARG A 83 16.93 8.40 -4.78
CA ARG A 83 16.48 8.57 -6.18
C ARG A 83 15.73 7.34 -6.75
N ARG A 84 15.83 6.19 -6.07
CA ARG A 84 15.14 4.94 -6.46
C ARG A 84 13.73 4.87 -5.90
N THR A 85 13.39 5.72 -4.93
CA THR A 85 12.05 5.82 -4.37
C THR A 85 11.06 6.21 -5.47
N ARG A 86 9.84 5.70 -5.36
CA ARG A 86 8.74 5.93 -6.31
C ARG A 86 7.51 6.33 -5.50
N LEU A 87 6.73 7.25 -6.04
CA LEU A 87 5.35 7.44 -5.62
C LEU A 87 4.54 6.36 -6.34
N VAL A 88 3.72 5.61 -5.62
CA VAL A 88 2.91 4.54 -6.22
C VAL A 88 1.45 4.76 -5.87
N LEU A 89 0.60 4.82 -6.90
CA LEU A 89 -0.84 4.84 -6.77
C LEU A 89 -1.42 3.53 -7.31
N ARG A 90 -2.22 2.84 -6.51
CA ARG A 90 -3.05 1.72 -6.95
C ARG A 90 -4.37 2.27 -7.48
N LEU A 91 -4.77 1.89 -8.69
CA LEU A 91 -5.99 2.42 -9.30
C LEU A 91 -6.52 1.50 -10.41
N PRO A 92 -7.84 1.57 -10.71
CA PRO A 92 -8.40 0.87 -11.86
C PRO A 92 -7.77 1.30 -13.17
N LYS A 93 -7.60 0.37 -14.11
CA LYS A 93 -6.99 0.66 -15.42
C LYS A 93 -7.63 1.83 -16.16
N HIS A 94 -8.95 2.00 -16.05
CA HIS A 94 -9.68 3.10 -16.69
C HIS A 94 -9.26 4.49 -16.19
N ARG A 95 -8.66 4.58 -14.98
CA ARG A 95 -8.14 5.83 -14.38
C ARG A 95 -6.69 6.13 -14.75
N LEU A 96 -5.99 5.25 -15.48
CA LEU A 96 -4.61 5.51 -15.91
C LEU A 96 -4.48 6.83 -16.70
N PRO A 97 -5.36 7.13 -17.68
CA PRO A 97 -5.28 8.42 -18.39
C PRO A 97 -5.50 9.63 -17.49
N ASP A 98 -6.43 9.53 -16.52
CA ASP A 98 -6.70 10.62 -15.58
C ASP A 98 -5.50 10.87 -14.65
N ALA A 99 -4.79 9.79 -14.28
CA ALA A 99 -3.65 9.84 -13.38
C ALA A 99 -2.41 10.50 -14.04
N GLU A 100 -2.26 10.43 -15.36
CA GLU A 100 -1.18 11.12 -16.11
C GLU A 100 -1.15 12.64 -15.83
N ALA A 101 -2.26 13.23 -15.37
CA ALA A 101 -2.31 14.62 -14.94
C ALA A 101 -1.30 14.97 -13.82
N LEU A 102 -0.79 13.98 -13.07
CA LEU A 102 0.28 14.17 -12.08
C LEU A 102 1.67 14.32 -12.71
N THR A 103 1.93 13.73 -13.87
CA THR A 103 3.27 13.76 -14.48
C THR A 103 3.69 15.18 -14.82
N GLY A 104 4.87 15.58 -14.36
CA GLY A 104 5.42 16.93 -14.51
C GLY A 104 4.97 17.92 -13.44
N ARG A 105 4.08 17.54 -12.51
CA ARG A 105 3.69 18.41 -11.39
C ARG A 105 4.71 18.38 -10.26
N THR A 106 4.75 19.47 -9.50
CA THR A 106 5.39 19.52 -8.18
C THR A 106 4.29 19.65 -7.14
N LEU A 107 4.22 18.66 -6.25
CA LEU A 107 3.32 18.66 -5.10
C LEU A 107 4.04 19.25 -3.89
N ASP A 108 3.32 19.97 -3.04
CA ASP A 108 3.82 20.38 -1.74
C ASP A 108 3.30 19.41 -0.67
N VAL A 109 4.22 18.75 0.04
CA VAL A 109 3.90 17.76 1.07
C VAL A 109 4.55 18.19 2.37
N ALA A 110 3.80 18.91 3.21
CA ALA A 110 4.31 19.49 4.47
C ALA A 110 5.60 20.30 4.26
N ASP A 111 5.54 21.32 3.40
CA ASP A 111 6.63 22.21 3.02
C ASP A 111 7.80 21.53 2.28
N ASN A 112 7.60 20.29 1.82
CA ASN A 112 8.59 19.55 1.03
C ASN A 112 8.12 19.44 -0.43
N PRO A 113 8.84 20.04 -1.39
CA PRO A 113 8.51 19.91 -2.80
C PRO A 113 8.79 18.48 -3.29
N LEU A 114 7.78 17.89 -3.90
CA LEU A 114 7.77 16.57 -4.50
C LEU A 114 7.51 16.69 -6.00
N GLU A 115 8.59 16.65 -6.79
CA GLU A 115 8.50 16.65 -8.26
C GLU A 115 8.10 15.25 -8.75
N ILE A 116 7.04 15.16 -9.56
CA ILE A 116 6.52 13.92 -10.12
C ILE A 116 6.94 13.78 -11.58
N GLY A 117 7.63 12.68 -11.88
CA GLY A 117 8.06 12.34 -13.23
C GLY A 117 7.10 11.39 -13.94
N LYS A 118 7.65 10.62 -14.89
CA LYS A 118 6.89 9.64 -15.68
C LYS A 118 6.32 8.51 -14.80
N GLY A 119 5.04 8.22 -14.98
CA GLY A 119 4.37 7.02 -14.45
C GLY A 119 4.68 5.77 -15.27
N THR A 120 4.75 4.60 -14.63
CA THR A 120 4.83 3.31 -15.31
C THR A 120 3.85 2.34 -14.66
N PRO A 121 2.82 1.86 -15.39
CA PRO A 121 1.86 0.92 -14.87
C PRO A 121 2.52 -0.45 -14.66
N ARG A 122 2.09 -1.16 -13.62
CA ARG A 122 2.54 -2.51 -13.26
C ARG A 122 1.34 -3.33 -12.82
N LEU A 123 1.30 -4.57 -13.27
CA LEU A 123 0.35 -5.54 -12.74
C LEU A 123 0.63 -5.78 -11.26
N LEU A 124 -0.41 -6.17 -10.53
CA LEU A 124 -0.29 -6.62 -9.15
C LEU A 124 0.57 -7.88 -9.08
N SER A 125 1.09 -8.17 -7.89
CA SER A 125 2.11 -9.21 -7.74
C SER A 125 1.49 -10.59 -7.55
N MET A 126 2.08 -11.61 -8.20
CA MET A 126 1.76 -13.01 -7.96
C MET A 126 2.52 -13.52 -6.74
N THR A 127 1.87 -13.52 -5.58
CA THR A 127 2.43 -14.02 -4.32
C THR A 127 1.32 -14.65 -3.50
N THR A 128 1.66 -15.59 -2.63
CA THR A 128 0.72 -16.22 -1.69
C THR A 128 0.78 -15.59 -0.30
N THR A 129 1.65 -14.59 -0.12
CA THR A 129 1.90 -13.92 1.16
C THR A 129 1.94 -12.41 0.96
N LEU A 130 1.07 -11.72 1.68
CA LEU A 130 0.88 -10.28 1.60
C LEU A 130 1.05 -9.63 2.96
N TYR A 131 1.43 -8.36 2.91
CA TYR A 131 1.68 -7.52 4.06
C TYR A 131 1.06 -6.15 3.84
N SER A 132 0.24 -5.71 4.80
CA SER A 132 -0.12 -4.31 4.95
C SER A 132 0.67 -3.73 6.11
N ARG A 133 1.31 -2.59 5.88
CA ARG A 133 2.06 -1.91 6.94
C ARG A 133 1.13 -1.22 7.93
N PHE A 134 -0.01 -0.72 7.45
CA PHE A 134 -0.96 0.04 8.26
C PHE A 134 -2.37 -0.38 7.89
N VAL A 135 -3.01 -1.16 8.75
CA VAL A 135 -4.46 -1.36 8.76
C VAL A 135 -4.99 -0.55 9.93
N VAL A 136 -6.04 0.24 9.73
CA VAL A 136 -6.65 1.03 10.81
C VAL A 136 -7.10 0.09 11.93
N ASP A 137 -6.69 0.40 13.17
CA ASP A 137 -6.98 -0.36 14.37
C ASP A 137 -7.98 0.43 15.21
N GLU A 138 -9.27 0.12 15.04
CA GLU A 138 -10.38 0.73 15.78
C GLU A 138 -10.61 0.06 17.15
N MET A 139 -9.83 -0.98 17.49
CA MET A 139 -10.03 -1.83 18.67
C MET A 139 -9.23 -1.35 19.89
N GLU A 140 -8.87 -0.07 19.91
CA GLU A 140 -8.13 0.60 21.01
C GLU A 140 -6.88 -0.16 21.50
N GLY A 141 -6.25 -0.94 20.61
CA GLY A 141 -5.08 -1.72 20.96
C GLY A 141 -5.37 -3.03 21.72
N ASP A 142 -6.54 -3.62 21.58
CA ASP A 142 -6.70 -5.07 21.79
C ASP A 142 -6.24 -5.82 20.53
N GLU A 143 -5.21 -6.66 20.68
CA GLU A 143 -4.66 -7.41 19.55
C GLU A 143 -5.56 -8.55 19.06
N ASP A 144 -6.22 -9.27 19.97
CA ASP A 144 -7.07 -10.41 19.63
C ASP A 144 -8.35 -9.92 18.95
N GLN A 145 -8.91 -8.81 19.41
CA GLN A 145 -10.05 -8.16 18.75
C GLN A 145 -9.68 -7.64 17.37
N PHE A 146 -8.49 -7.01 17.22
CA PHE A 146 -8.00 -6.56 15.93
C PHE A 146 -7.82 -7.72 14.93
N ILE A 147 -7.18 -8.82 15.35
CA ILE A 147 -7.03 -10.01 14.50
C ILE A 147 -8.40 -10.56 14.11
N SER A 148 -9.33 -10.65 15.06
CA SER A 148 -10.69 -11.17 14.81
C SER A 148 -11.42 -10.32 13.76
N ALA A 149 -11.41 -8.99 13.91
CA ALA A 149 -12.01 -8.06 12.96
C ALA A 149 -11.32 -8.12 11.58
N ALA A 150 -10.00 -8.26 11.55
CA ALA A 150 -9.26 -8.43 10.30
C ALA A 150 -9.64 -9.73 9.57
N VAL A 151 -9.76 -10.84 10.31
CA VAL A 151 -10.21 -12.15 9.79
C VAL A 151 -11.63 -12.06 9.25
N GLU A 152 -12.53 -11.37 9.96
CA GLU A 152 -13.90 -11.12 9.49
C GLU A 152 -13.92 -10.32 8.19
N GLY A 153 -13.14 -9.24 8.10
CA GLY A 153 -13.04 -8.44 6.88
C GLY A 153 -12.47 -9.23 5.68
N LEU A 154 -11.45 -10.06 5.91
CA LEU A 154 -10.90 -10.95 4.86
C LEU A 154 -11.93 -11.99 4.40
N ARG A 155 -12.74 -12.53 5.32
CA ARG A 155 -13.83 -13.47 5.01
C ARG A 155 -14.99 -12.78 4.29
N ALA A 156 -15.31 -11.52 4.62
CA ALA A 156 -16.31 -10.73 3.91
C ALA A 156 -15.92 -10.47 2.44
N LEU A 157 -14.61 -10.43 2.15
CA LEU A 157 -14.07 -10.43 0.78
C LEU A 157 -14.08 -11.81 0.12
N ASN A 158 -14.56 -12.86 0.80
CA ASN A 158 -14.58 -14.26 0.37
C ASN A 158 -13.18 -14.80 0.03
N LEU A 159 -12.17 -14.44 0.82
CA LEU A 159 -10.79 -14.87 0.61
C LEU A 159 -10.48 -16.18 1.34
N ARG A 160 -9.71 -17.06 0.70
CA ARG A 160 -9.11 -18.24 1.35
C ARG A 160 -7.70 -17.89 1.82
N PHE A 161 -7.39 -18.19 3.08
CA PHE A 161 -6.07 -17.95 3.66
C PHE A 161 -5.78 -18.97 4.76
N LYS A 162 -4.50 -19.16 5.09
CA LYS A 162 -4.07 -20.12 6.13
C LYS A 162 -3.68 -19.44 7.43
N LYS A 163 -3.08 -18.25 7.35
CA LYS A 163 -2.52 -17.55 8.50
C LYS A 163 -2.73 -16.05 8.39
N VAL A 164 -3.04 -15.43 9.52
CA VAL A 164 -3.10 -13.99 9.72
C VAL A 164 -2.24 -13.66 10.93
N LEU A 165 -1.31 -12.72 10.79
CA LEU A 165 -0.44 -12.29 11.88
C LEU A 165 -0.49 -10.76 11.97
N SER A 166 -0.86 -10.25 13.14
CA SER A 166 -0.67 -8.86 13.52
C SER A 166 0.81 -8.58 13.83
N GLY A 167 1.20 -7.32 13.69
CA GLY A 167 2.54 -6.88 14.02
C GLY A 167 2.55 -5.54 14.75
N ARG A 168 3.57 -4.73 14.43
CA ARG A 168 3.81 -3.41 15.03
C ARG A 168 2.60 -2.48 14.88
N ARG A 169 2.36 -1.68 15.91
CA ARG A 169 1.43 -0.55 15.92
C ARG A 169 2.11 0.73 15.46
N PHE A 170 1.34 1.59 14.82
CA PHE A 170 1.75 2.93 14.44
C PHE A 170 0.58 3.89 14.67
N ALA A 171 0.89 5.14 14.96
CA ALA A 171 -0.08 6.20 15.07
C ALA A 171 0.20 7.27 14.02
N PHE A 172 -0.86 7.90 13.51
CA PHE A 172 -0.80 8.93 12.49
C PHE A 172 -1.66 10.13 12.90
N SER A 173 -1.11 11.33 12.69
CA SER A 173 -1.80 12.59 12.94
C SER A 173 -2.79 12.89 11.83
N THR A 174 -4.03 13.20 12.19
CA THR A 174 -5.06 13.69 11.27
C THR A 174 -5.70 14.97 11.81
N PRO A 175 -6.38 15.77 10.96
CA PRO A 175 -7.13 16.94 11.41
C PRO A 175 -8.22 16.61 12.44
N GLU A 176 -8.76 15.39 12.40
CA GLU A 176 -9.82 14.91 13.29
C GLU A 176 -9.27 14.26 14.58
N GLY A 177 -7.96 14.04 14.67
CA GLY A 177 -7.31 13.36 15.80
C GLY A 177 -6.29 12.32 15.37
N GLU A 178 -5.78 11.55 16.32
CA GLU A 178 -4.84 10.48 16.02
C GLU A 178 -5.56 9.22 15.52
N ILE A 179 -5.06 8.59 14.47
CA ILE A 179 -5.51 7.27 14.02
C ILE A 179 -4.47 6.22 14.40
N SER A 180 -4.92 5.22 15.15
CA SER A 180 -4.14 4.02 15.44
C SER A 180 -4.21 3.03 14.29
N THR A 181 -3.07 2.40 13.99
CA THR A 181 -2.95 1.38 12.95
C THR A 181 -2.07 0.25 13.40
N ARG A 182 -2.19 -0.89 12.71
CA ARG A 182 -1.33 -2.04 12.93
C ARG A 182 -0.94 -2.69 11.61
N SER A 183 0.28 -3.21 11.57
CA SER A 183 0.70 -4.07 10.46
C SER A 183 0.01 -5.43 10.51
N LEU A 184 -0.26 -5.98 9.34
CA LEU A 184 -0.97 -7.25 9.17
C LEU A 184 -0.35 -8.05 8.03
N MET A 185 0.03 -9.30 8.31
CA MET A 185 0.47 -10.27 7.31
C MET A 185 -0.63 -11.31 7.09
N VAL A 186 -0.90 -11.63 5.83
CA VAL A 186 -1.82 -12.71 5.43
C VAL A 186 -1.06 -13.68 4.54
N ALA A 187 -1.07 -14.96 4.90
CA ALA A 187 -0.28 -15.98 4.21
C ALA A 187 -1.09 -17.24 3.85
N GLY A 188 -0.61 -17.94 2.82
CA GLY A 188 -1.26 -19.12 2.27
C GLY A 188 -2.52 -18.77 1.47
N LEU A 189 -2.51 -17.60 0.82
CA LEU A 189 -3.54 -17.18 -0.13
C LEU A 189 -3.32 -17.90 -1.47
N PRO A 190 -4.36 -18.45 -2.09
CA PRO A 190 -4.39 -18.71 -3.53
C PRO A 190 -4.10 -17.43 -4.34
N LEU A 191 -3.54 -17.57 -5.54
CA LEU A 191 -3.07 -16.41 -6.32
C LEU A 191 -4.18 -15.42 -6.68
N ASP A 192 -5.37 -15.92 -6.99
CA ASP A 192 -6.59 -15.13 -7.23
C ASP A 192 -7.01 -14.34 -5.98
N ASP A 193 -7.03 -14.98 -4.81
CA ASP A 193 -7.35 -14.33 -3.54
C ASP A 193 -6.28 -13.30 -3.13
N ALA A 194 -5.01 -13.57 -3.42
CA ALA A 194 -3.93 -12.63 -3.17
C ALA A 194 -4.02 -11.40 -4.08
N VAL A 195 -4.36 -11.56 -5.37
CA VAL A 195 -4.62 -10.41 -6.24
C VAL A 195 -5.83 -9.65 -5.73
N LYS A 196 -6.95 -10.33 -5.43
CA LYS A 196 -8.16 -9.69 -4.89
C LYS A 196 -7.90 -8.91 -3.60
N LEU A 197 -7.07 -9.42 -2.69
CA LEU A 197 -6.67 -8.68 -1.49
C LEU A 197 -5.81 -7.45 -1.81
N GLN A 198 -4.93 -7.52 -2.81
CA GLN A 198 -4.21 -6.34 -3.28
C GLN A 198 -5.17 -5.30 -3.88
N GLU A 199 -6.14 -5.69 -4.69
CA GLU A 199 -7.13 -4.78 -5.29
C GLU A 199 -8.03 -4.11 -4.26
N LYS A 200 -8.56 -4.90 -3.32
CA LYS A 200 -9.58 -4.45 -2.38
C LYS A 200 -9.01 -3.95 -1.06
N GLY A 201 -7.80 -4.34 -0.67
CA GLY A 201 -7.26 -3.99 0.63
C GLY A 201 -8.13 -4.45 1.81
N LEU A 202 -7.91 -3.87 2.99
CA LEU A 202 -8.68 -4.14 4.21
C LEU A 202 -8.87 -2.86 5.03
N GLY A 203 -10.10 -2.59 5.44
CA GLY A 203 -10.42 -1.38 6.22
C GLY A 203 -10.53 -0.11 5.37
N PRO A 204 -10.71 1.05 6.03
CA PRO A 204 -10.96 2.32 5.38
C PRO A 204 -9.67 3.03 4.94
N LEU A 205 -9.83 4.20 4.31
CA LEU A 205 -8.75 5.17 4.03
C LEU A 205 -7.62 4.67 3.10
N ARG A 206 -7.95 3.80 2.14
CA ARG A 206 -7.00 3.33 1.10
C ARG A 206 -6.38 4.47 0.30
N ASN A 207 -7.18 5.45 -0.07
CA ASN A 207 -6.74 6.66 -0.77
C ASN A 207 -5.84 7.59 0.09
N ARG A 208 -5.58 7.23 1.36
CA ARG A 208 -4.61 7.87 2.27
C ARG A 208 -3.49 6.94 2.73
N GLY A 209 -3.46 5.70 2.23
CA GLY A 209 -2.39 4.74 2.42
C GLY A 209 -2.55 3.74 3.56
N PHE A 210 -3.77 3.56 4.01
CA PHE A 210 -4.14 2.52 4.97
C PHE A 210 -4.82 1.34 4.26
N GLY A 211 -4.68 0.14 4.80
CA GLY A 211 -5.32 -1.06 4.28
C GLY A 211 -4.74 -1.62 2.98
N LEU A 212 -3.60 -1.10 2.50
CA LEU A 212 -2.98 -1.54 1.25
C LEU A 212 -2.02 -2.69 1.46
N PHE A 213 -2.22 -3.77 0.69
CA PHE A 213 -1.36 -4.95 0.74
C PHE A 213 -0.31 -4.93 -0.38
N VAL A 214 0.90 -5.29 -0.02
CA VAL A 214 2.04 -5.50 -0.91
C VAL A 214 2.64 -6.88 -0.67
N PRO A 215 3.40 -7.45 -1.60
CA PRO A 215 4.15 -8.67 -1.35
C PRO A 215 5.03 -8.55 -0.10
N GLN A 216 4.93 -9.54 0.78
CA GLN A 216 5.90 -9.68 1.86
C GLN A 216 7.28 -9.87 1.22
N LYS A 217 8.17 -8.89 1.40
CA LYS A 217 9.57 -9.07 1.05
C LYS A 217 10.18 -9.99 2.12
N SER A 218 10.61 -11.17 1.70
CA SER A 218 11.53 -11.98 2.50
C SER A 218 12.77 -11.15 2.76
N VAL A 219 13.11 -10.94 4.04
CA VAL A 219 14.37 -10.33 4.46
C VAL A 219 15.53 -11.24 4.06
#